data_AF-A0A7K3XYX6-F1
#
_entry.id   AF-A0A7K3XYX6-F1
#
_cell.length_a   1.000
_cell.length_b   1.000
_cell.length_c   1.000
_cell.angle_alpha   90.00
_cell.angle_beta   90.00
_cell.angle_gamma   90.00
#
_symmetry.space_group_name_H-M   'P 1'
#
loop_
_entity.id
_entity.type
_entity.pdbx_description
1 polymer ?
#
loop_
_entity_poly.entity_id
_entity_poly.type
_entity_poly.pdbx_seq_one_letter_code
_entity_poly.pdbx_strand_id
1 'polypeptide(L)'
;MYWEDLPVASELIEGAGLPRKAAYTLNELSEATGAQYEVLSSEVRKGRLPAFLPRGRKRGRLVRPAWLEKWYRDGMTVPVD
;
A
#
# COMPACT_ATOMS: atom_id res chain seq x y z
N MET A 1 -15.20 -16.21 7.17
CA MET A 1 -14.92 -15.04 6.33
C MET A 1 -13.60 -15.33 5.63
N TYR A 2 -13.64 -15.72 4.35
CA TYR A 2 -12.48 -16.23 3.61
C TYR A 2 -11.60 -15.06 3.19
N TRP A 3 -10.39 -15.01 3.74
CA TRP A 3 -9.32 -14.07 3.38
C TRP A 3 -8.58 -14.50 2.10
N GLU A 4 -8.99 -15.61 1.49
CA GLU A 4 -8.42 -16.19 0.27
C GLU A 4 -8.87 -15.47 -1.01
N ASP A 5 -9.92 -14.63 -0.95
CA ASP A 5 -10.50 -13.95 -2.12
C ASP A 5 -10.15 -12.45 -2.22
N LEU A 6 -9.30 -11.93 -1.34
CA LEU A 6 -8.84 -10.54 -1.46
C LEU A 6 -7.74 -10.45 -2.51
N PRO A 7 -7.89 -9.60 -3.55
CA PRO A 7 -6.85 -9.46 -4.56
C PRO A 7 -5.55 -9.02 -3.90
N VAL A 8 -4.47 -9.73 -4.23
CA VAL A 8 -3.13 -9.40 -3.72
C VAL A 8 -2.81 -7.97 -4.13
N ALA A 9 -2.11 -7.18 -3.31
CA ALA A 9 -1.80 -5.79 -3.66
C ALA A 9 -1.15 -5.66 -5.05
N SER A 10 -0.40 -6.67 -5.50
CA SER A 10 0.13 -6.75 -6.87
C SER A 10 -0.94 -6.87 -7.95
N GLU A 11 -2.01 -7.62 -7.71
CA GLU A 11 -3.13 -7.78 -8.66
C GLU A 11 -3.94 -6.50 -8.79
N LEU A 12 -4.14 -5.76 -7.69
CA LEU A 12 -4.76 -4.43 -7.74
C LEU A 12 -3.91 -3.43 -8.53
N ILE A 13 -2.59 -3.45 -8.32
CA ILE A 13 -1.65 -2.61 -9.05
C ILE A 13 -1.62 -2.95 -10.54
N GLU A 14 -1.61 -4.23 -10.89
CA GLU A 14 -1.66 -4.69 -12.28
C GLU A 14 -3.01 -4.39 -12.93
N GLY A 15 -4.11 -4.62 -12.23
CA GLY A 15 -5.48 -4.30 -12.68
C GLY A 15 -5.70 -2.81 -12.92
N ALA A 16 -4.96 -1.94 -12.21
CA ALA A 16 -4.95 -0.50 -12.42
C ALA A 16 -4.09 -0.04 -13.62
N GLY A 17 -3.43 -0.98 -14.33
CA GLY A 17 -2.58 -0.66 -15.48
C GLY A 17 -1.25 -0.02 -15.12
N LEU A 18 -0.83 -0.08 -13.85
CA LEU A 18 0.47 0.44 -13.45
C LEU A 18 1.59 -0.53 -13.85
N PRO A 19 2.74 -0.02 -14.34
CA PRO A 19 3.88 -0.86 -14.68
C PRO A 19 4.46 -1.50 -13.41
N ARG A 20 4.88 -2.77 -13.54
CA ARG A 20 5.47 -3.54 -12.42
C ARG A 20 6.79 -2.90 -11.96
N LYS A 21 6.76 -2.28 -10.79
CA LYS A 21 7.88 -1.60 -10.11
C LYS A 21 8.20 -2.25 -8.77
N ALA A 22 9.43 -2.06 -8.31
CA ALA A 22 9.87 -2.52 -6.98
C ALA A 22 9.21 -1.74 -5.83
N ALA A 23 8.79 -0.50 -6.08
CA ALA A 23 8.09 0.36 -5.12
C ALA A 23 7.31 1.46 -5.86
N TYR A 24 6.26 1.96 -5.21
CA TYR A 24 5.30 2.92 -5.76
C TYR A 24 5.13 4.11 -4.81
N THR A 25 4.78 5.26 -5.37
CA THR A 25 4.39 6.43 -4.60
C THR A 25 3.01 6.23 -3.97
N LEU A 26 2.70 7.01 -2.94
CA LEU A 26 1.38 6.96 -2.30
C LEU A 26 0.24 7.36 -3.26
N ASN A 27 0.50 8.23 -4.24
CA ASN A 27 -0.50 8.57 -5.26
C ASN A 27 -0.80 7.39 -6.17
N GLU A 28 0.24 6.75 -6.72
CA GLU A 28 0.08 5.55 -7.55
C GLU A 28 -0.68 4.46 -6.80
N LEU A 29 -0.38 4.25 -5.51
CA LEU A 29 -1.10 3.28 -4.69
C LEU A 29 -2.55 3.69 -4.42
N SER A 30 -2.81 4.98 -4.18
CA SER A 30 -4.17 5.49 -4.00
C SER A 30 -5.04 5.25 -5.24
N GLU A 31 -4.49 5.54 -6.42
CA GLU A 31 -5.15 5.29 -7.70
C GLU A 31 -5.38 3.79 -7.94
N ALA A 32 -4.40 2.96 -7.60
CA ALA A 32 -4.47 1.52 -7.86
C ALA A 32 -5.40 0.75 -6.91
N THR A 33 -5.43 1.13 -5.64
CA THR A 33 -6.15 0.36 -4.61
C THR A 33 -7.46 1.02 -4.17
N GLY A 34 -7.74 2.23 -4.64
CA GLY A 34 -8.88 3.04 -4.21
C GLY A 34 -8.76 3.57 -2.77
N ALA A 35 -7.65 3.30 -2.08
CA ALA A 35 -7.42 3.86 -0.74
C ALA A 35 -7.18 5.36 -0.83
N GLN A 36 -7.76 6.14 0.10
CA GLN A 36 -7.50 7.57 0.17
C GLN A 36 -6.03 7.86 0.45
N TYR A 37 -5.45 8.82 -0.28
CA TYR A 37 -4.06 9.24 -0.10
C TYR A 37 -3.78 9.66 1.36
N GLU A 38 -4.69 10.40 1.99
CA GLU A 38 -4.58 10.87 3.37
C GLU A 38 -4.47 9.71 4.36
N VAL A 39 -5.21 8.63 4.11
CA VAL A 39 -5.15 7.40 4.92
C VAL A 39 -3.77 6.77 4.76
N LEU A 40 -3.33 6.51 3.54
CA LEU A 40 -2.00 5.94 3.27
C LEU A 40 -0.88 6.81 3.89
N SER A 41 -0.99 8.13 3.74
CA SER A 41 -0.03 9.10 4.30
C SER A 41 -0.03 9.08 5.83
N SER A 42 -1.19 9.01 6.47
CA SER A 42 -1.34 8.86 7.91
C SER A 42 -0.70 7.56 8.40
N GLU A 43 -0.95 6.43 7.74
CA GLU A 43 -0.41 5.13 8.13
C GLU A 43 1.12 5.08 8.00
N VAL A 44 1.69 5.71 6.96
CA VAL A 44 3.14 5.90 6.84
C VAL A 44 3.68 6.75 7.98
N ARG A 45 3.01 7.87 8.33
CA ARG A 45 3.45 8.74 9.44
C ARG A 45 3.38 8.04 10.79
N LYS A 46 2.39 7.17 11.00
CA LYS A 46 2.23 6.36 12.20
C LYS A 46 3.17 5.14 12.25
N GLY A 47 3.94 4.91 11.18
CA GLY A 47 4.87 3.78 11.08
C GLY A 47 4.19 2.42 10.85
N ARG A 48 2.87 2.40 10.60
CA ARG A 48 2.09 1.18 10.36
C ARG A 48 2.21 0.69 8.92
N LEU A 49 2.35 1.60 7.98
CA LEU A 49 2.70 1.29 6.59
C LEU A 49 4.17 1.63 6.35
N PRO A 50 5.07 0.63 6.19
CA PRO A 50 6.47 0.89 5.90
C PRO A 50 6.65 1.66 4.59
N ALA A 51 7.53 2.67 4.60
CA ALA A 51 7.89 3.44 3.42
C ALA A 51 9.33 3.96 3.52
N PHE A 52 9.99 4.15 2.39
CA PHE A 52 11.35 4.71 2.35
C PHE A 52 11.43 5.95 1.46
N LEU A 53 12.37 6.83 1.75
CA LEU A 53 12.71 7.97 0.89
C LEU A 53 14.01 7.64 0.15
N PRO A 54 14.00 7.53 -1.18
CA PRO A 54 15.23 7.32 -1.95
C PRO A 54 16.28 8.39 -1.64
N ARG A 55 17.56 7.98 -1.60
CA ARG A 55 18.67 8.91 -1.35
C ARG A 55 18.63 10.07 -2.36
N GLY A 56 18.80 11.28 -1.85
CA GLY A 56 18.77 12.51 -2.66
C GLY A 56 17.37 13.11 -2.89
N ARG A 57 16.29 12.45 -2.46
CA ARG A 57 14.94 13.05 -2.50
C ARG A 57 14.61 13.80 -1.20
N LYS A 58 13.86 14.89 -1.34
CA LYS A 58 13.27 15.64 -0.20
C LYS A 58 11.81 15.23 0.08
N ARG A 59 11.12 14.64 -0.90
CA ARG A 59 9.70 14.22 -0.83
C ARG A 59 9.43 13.01 -1.72
N GLY A 60 8.24 12.43 -1.61
CA GLY A 60 7.80 11.29 -2.41
C GLY A 60 8.35 9.97 -1.86
N ARG A 61 7.92 9.60 -0.66
CA ARG A 61 8.20 8.29 -0.07
C ARG A 61 7.60 7.20 -0.96
N LEU A 62 8.28 6.06 -1.01
CA LEU A 62 7.89 4.90 -1.79
C LEU A 62 7.56 3.74 -0.86
N VAL A 63 6.58 2.95 -1.27
CA VAL A 63 6.08 1.77 -0.57
C VAL A 63 6.26 0.56 -1.47
N ARG A 64 6.77 -0.54 -0.92
CA ARG A 64 6.91 -1.81 -1.64
C ARG A 64 5.55 -2.54 -1.66
N PRO A 65 5.18 -3.22 -2.76
CA PRO A 65 3.91 -3.96 -2.84
C PRO A 65 3.70 -4.93 -1.68
N ALA A 66 4.71 -5.70 -1.30
CA ALA A 66 4.63 -6.64 -0.18
C ALA A 66 4.33 -5.98 1.18
N TRP A 67 4.75 -4.73 1.38
CA TRP A 67 4.43 -3.99 2.59
C TRP A 67 2.99 -3.49 2.58
N LEU A 68 2.50 -3.05 1.42
CA LEU A 68 1.11 -2.66 1.23
C LEU A 68 0.18 -3.85 1.43
N GLU A 69 0.53 -5.01 0.86
CA GLU A 69 -0.22 -6.26 1.01
C GLU A 69 -0.34 -6.68 2.48
N LYS A 70 0.79 -6.67 3.20
CA LYS A 70 0.78 -6.95 4.64
C LYS A 70 -0.11 -5.98 5.39
N TRP A 71 -0.01 -4.67 5.11
CA TRP A 71 -0.84 -3.66 5.76
C TRP A 71 -2.35 -3.86 5.47
N TYR A 72 -2.72 -4.21 4.24
CA TYR A 72 -4.11 -4.56 3.90
C TYR A 72 -4.60 -5.76 4.70
N ARG A 73 -3.79 -6.82 4.74
CA ARG A 73 -4.11 -8.04 5.49
C ARG A 73 -4.30 -7.74 6.98
N ASP A 74 -3.34 -7.04 7.58
CA ASP A 74 -3.34 -6.68 9.00
C ASP A 74 -4.54 -5.77 9.36
N GLY A 75 -4.93 -4.87 8.45
CA GLY A 75 -6.10 -4.00 8.61
C GLY A 75 -7.46 -4.68 8.44
N MET A 76 -7.54 -5.80 7.71
CA MET A 76 -8.76 -6.61 7.57
C MET A 76 -8.91 -7.67 8.67
N THR A 77 -7.84 -8.04 9.34
CA THR A 77 -7.89 -8.69 10.67
C THR A 77 -8.30 -7.67 11.73
N VAL A 78 -9.57 -7.28 11.74
CA VAL A 78 -10.19 -6.77 12.96
C VAL A 78 -10.18 -7.91 14.00
N PRO A 79 -9.70 -7.69 15.23
CA PRO A 79 -9.97 -8.64 16.30
C PRO A 79 -11.48 -8.67 16.49
N VAL A 80 -12.06 -9.85 16.28
CA VAL A 80 -13.36 -10.18 16.86
C VAL A 80 -13.13 -10.24 18.38
N ASP A 81 -13.52 -9.19 19.08
CA ASP A 81 -13.87 -9.30 20.51
C ASP A 81 -15.05 -10.26 20.68
#